data_AF-A0A5C9E5F1-F1
#
_entry.id   AF-A0A5C9E5F1-F1
#
_cell.length_a   1.000
_cell.length_b   1.000
_cell.length_c   1.000
_cell.angle_alpha   90.00
_cell.angle_beta   90.00
_cell.angle_gamma   90.00
#
_symmetry.space_group_name_H-M   'P 1'
#
loop_
_entity.id
_entity.type
_entity.pdbx_description
1 polymer ?
#
loop_
_entity_poly.entity_id
_entity_poly.type
_entity_poly.pdbx_seq_one_letter_code
_entity_poly.pdbx_strand_id
1 'polypeptide(L)'
;MSHFEGYDREDKDPFEIDQKEILGEYTVEWMALKKSYQEVKRQLLEIQKDLSELDKQLQKGQITEAEHIREYQAKWHASTEIIHVKRDVEARLAEIQKEIREANKRLQLQEREREKRAKIKEEKAHAMIEWMSLREGFELVSKKRKEISHQMDKLELQRRRKEISDDEYRSQQLEQIRELAELSTVESDVKRRLSELLEIIKK
;
A
#
# COMPACT_ATOMS: atom_id res chain seq x y z
N MET A 1 5.65 -43.59 32.39
CA MET A 1 4.79 -42.58 31.75
C MET A 1 5.43 -42.22 30.42
N SER A 2 4.70 -42.42 29.33
CA SER A 2 5.21 -42.38 27.96
C SER A 2 5.40 -40.95 27.48
N HIS A 3 6.62 -40.62 27.05
CA HIS A 3 6.88 -39.54 26.10
C HIS A 3 6.45 -40.03 24.72
N PHE A 4 5.20 -39.76 24.37
CA PHE A 4 4.68 -39.91 23.00
C PHE A 4 4.40 -38.50 22.49
N GLU A 5 5.44 -37.85 21.96
CA GLU A 5 5.34 -36.56 21.28
C GLU A 5 6.43 -36.56 20.20
N GLY A 6 6.03 -36.61 18.92
CA GLY A 6 7.03 -36.52 17.85
C GLY A 6 6.59 -36.76 16.40
N TYR A 7 5.38 -37.25 16.11
CA TYR A 7 5.05 -37.67 14.73
C TYR A 7 4.18 -36.72 13.90
N ASP A 8 3.87 -35.50 14.35
CA ASP A 8 2.97 -34.58 13.62
C ASP A 8 3.61 -33.31 13.02
N ARG A 9 4.95 -33.19 13.01
CA ARG A 9 5.65 -32.01 12.44
C ARG A 9 6.49 -32.25 11.19
N GLU A 10 6.71 -33.48 10.75
CA GLU A 10 7.64 -33.78 9.64
C GLU A 10 7.05 -33.54 8.23
N ASP A 11 5.73 -33.37 8.10
CA ASP A 11 5.07 -33.25 6.78
C ASP A 11 4.76 -31.81 6.33
N LYS A 12 5.05 -30.79 7.15
CA LYS A 12 4.95 -29.39 6.70
C LYS A 12 6.32 -28.91 6.23
N ASP A 13 6.42 -28.63 4.93
CA ASP A 13 7.61 -28.04 4.34
C ASP A 13 7.93 -26.72 5.06
N PRO A 14 9.06 -26.62 5.78
CA PRO A 14 9.42 -25.39 6.51
C PRO A 14 9.64 -24.20 5.57
N PHE A 15 9.73 -24.47 4.26
CA PHE A 15 9.87 -23.50 3.18
C PHE A 15 8.57 -23.38 2.36
N GLU A 16 7.41 -23.52 2.98
CA GLU A 16 6.14 -23.19 2.36
C GLU A 16 5.90 -21.67 2.43
N ILE A 17 5.88 -21.02 1.26
CA ILE A 17 5.50 -19.61 1.07
C ILE A 17 4.36 -19.59 0.05
N ASP A 18 3.33 -18.77 0.29
CA ASP A 18 2.27 -18.55 -0.69
C ASP A 18 2.90 -17.98 -1.97
N GLN A 19 2.67 -18.62 -3.12
CA GLN A 19 3.22 -18.20 -4.40
C GLN A 19 2.86 -16.75 -4.75
N LYS A 20 1.74 -16.23 -4.21
CA LYS A 20 1.33 -14.83 -4.37
C LYS A 20 2.21 -13.83 -3.62
N GLU A 21 2.91 -14.29 -2.58
CA GLU A 21 3.84 -13.47 -1.81
C GLU A 21 5.24 -13.44 -2.44
N ILE A 22 5.55 -14.35 -3.37
CA ILE A 22 6.84 -14.36 -4.02
C ILE A 22 6.83 -13.31 -5.14
N LEU A 23 7.57 -12.23 -4.93
CA LEU A 23 7.79 -11.24 -5.99
C LEU A 23 8.42 -11.91 -7.21
N GLY A 24 8.01 -11.50 -8.41
CA GLY A 24 8.44 -12.10 -9.68
C GLY A 24 9.96 -12.24 -9.80
N GLU A 25 10.70 -11.31 -9.20
CA GLU A 25 12.17 -11.28 -9.17
C GLU A 25 12.77 -12.48 -8.39
N TYR A 26 12.09 -12.98 -7.37
CA TYR A 26 12.54 -14.08 -6.51
C TYR A 26 11.94 -15.43 -6.89
N THR A 27 10.90 -15.47 -7.73
CA THR A 27 10.15 -16.70 -8.03
C THR A 27 11.02 -17.77 -8.67
N VAL A 28 11.89 -17.39 -9.60
CA VAL A 28 12.73 -18.35 -10.34
C VAL A 28 13.79 -18.97 -9.44
N GLU A 29 14.51 -18.15 -8.66
CA GLU A 29 15.57 -18.61 -7.75
C GLU A 29 14.99 -19.48 -6.62
N TRP A 30 13.86 -19.04 -6.04
CA TRP A 30 13.15 -19.78 -5.00
C TRP A 30 12.71 -21.17 -5.49
N MET A 31 12.07 -21.24 -6.66
CA MET A 31 11.63 -22.52 -7.24
C MET A 31 12.81 -23.45 -7.54
N ALA A 32 13.92 -22.90 -8.06
CA ALA A 32 15.12 -23.67 -8.34
C ALA A 32 15.75 -24.25 -7.07
N LEU A 33 15.87 -23.45 -6.01
CA LEU A 33 16.40 -23.90 -4.71
C LEU A 33 15.49 -24.90 -4.03
N LYS A 34 14.16 -24.71 -4.10
CA LYS A 34 13.19 -25.67 -3.57
C LYS A 34 13.29 -27.02 -4.26
N LYS A 35 13.47 -27.02 -5.59
CA LYS A 35 13.71 -28.25 -6.36
C LYS A 35 15.04 -28.90 -5.97
N SER A 36 16.11 -28.11 -5.80
CA SER A 36 17.42 -28.58 -5.34
C SER A 36 17.31 -29.23 -3.95
N TYR A 37 16.59 -28.60 -3.02
CA TYR A 37 16.35 -29.14 -1.68
C TYR A 37 15.62 -30.49 -1.70
N GLN A 38 14.57 -30.61 -2.53
CA GLN A 38 13.83 -31.86 -2.70
C GLN A 38 14.71 -32.97 -3.29
N GLU A 39 15.56 -32.63 -4.25
CA GLU A 39 16.51 -33.56 -4.86
C GLU A 39 17.56 -34.05 -3.85
N VAL A 40 18.13 -33.14 -3.05
CA VAL A 40 19.07 -33.49 -1.98
C VAL A 40 18.42 -34.41 -0.93
N LYS A 41 17.15 -34.13 -0.56
CA LYS A 41 16.39 -35.00 0.35
C LYS A 41 16.19 -36.40 -0.25
N ARG A 42 15.91 -36.50 -1.56
CA ARG A 42 15.79 -37.77 -2.28
C ARG A 42 17.10 -38.56 -2.27
N GLN A 43 18.23 -37.92 -2.55
CA GLN A 43 19.55 -38.57 -2.55
C GLN A 43 19.92 -39.11 -1.15
N LEU A 44 19.63 -38.38 -0.08
CA LEU A 44 19.84 -38.87 1.28
C LEU A 44 18.97 -40.10 1.61
N LEU A 45 17.72 -40.11 1.18
CA LEU A 45 16.83 -41.27 1.34
C LEU A 45 17.33 -42.49 0.56
N GLU A 46 17.88 -42.29 -0.64
CA GLU A 46 18.50 -43.35 -1.43
C GLU A 46 19.74 -43.92 -0.73
N ILE A 47 20.63 -43.08 -0.19
CA ILE A 47 21.77 -43.56 0.58
C ILE A 47 21.34 -44.33 1.82
N GLN A 48 20.32 -43.85 2.54
CA GLN A 48 19.79 -44.57 3.71
C GLN A 48 19.25 -45.95 3.32
N LYS A 49 18.59 -46.05 2.17
CA LYS A 49 18.11 -47.32 1.62
C LYS A 49 19.27 -48.24 1.25
N ASP A 50 20.30 -47.72 0.59
CA ASP A 50 21.51 -48.48 0.21
C ASP A 50 22.25 -49.02 1.44
N LEU A 51 22.44 -48.19 2.48
CA LEU A 51 23.05 -48.61 3.75
C LEU A 51 22.23 -49.74 4.40
N SER A 52 20.90 -49.61 4.41
CA SER A 52 20.00 -50.65 4.92
C SER A 52 20.06 -51.94 4.10
N GLU A 53 20.37 -51.85 2.81
CA GLU A 53 20.54 -53.00 1.93
C GLU A 53 21.89 -53.68 2.14
N LEU A 54 22.97 -52.92 2.35
CA LEU A 54 24.28 -53.45 2.74
C LEU A 54 24.22 -54.25 4.04
N ASP A 55 23.49 -53.73 5.04
CA ASP A 55 23.28 -54.44 6.30
C ASP A 55 22.56 -55.78 6.10
N LYS A 56 21.56 -55.82 5.20
CA LYS A 56 20.85 -57.07 4.86
C LYS A 56 21.75 -58.05 4.10
N GLN A 57 22.61 -57.56 3.21
CA GLN A 57 23.55 -58.40 2.46
C GLN A 57 24.59 -59.04 3.39
N LEU A 58 25.10 -58.27 4.36
CA LEU A 58 26.00 -58.80 5.40
C LEU A 58 25.29 -59.87 6.26
N GLN A 59 24.06 -59.62 6.69
CA GLN A 59 23.26 -60.60 7.46
C GLN A 59 23.01 -61.90 6.69
N LYS A 60 22.84 -61.81 5.37
CA LYS A 60 22.68 -62.98 4.49
C LYS A 60 24.00 -63.66 4.13
N GLY A 61 25.13 -63.12 4.57
CA GLY A 61 26.48 -63.60 4.22
C GLY A 61 26.83 -63.44 2.74
N GLN A 62 26.15 -62.53 2.03
CA GLN A 62 26.39 -62.26 0.60
C GLN A 62 27.65 -61.43 0.36
N ILE A 63 28.08 -60.68 1.38
CA ILE A 63 29.30 -59.87 1.39
C ILE A 63 30.09 -60.17 2.66
N THR A 64 31.40 -59.93 2.62
CA THR A 64 32.26 -60.03 3.79
C THR A 64 32.19 -58.77 4.66
N GLU A 65 32.60 -58.89 5.92
CA GLU A 65 32.66 -57.75 6.85
C GLU A 65 33.61 -56.64 6.37
N ALA A 66 34.74 -57.02 5.73
CA ALA A 66 35.69 -56.07 5.16
C ALA A 66 35.09 -55.29 3.96
N GLU A 67 34.30 -55.95 3.11
CA GLU A 67 33.59 -55.31 2.01
C GLU A 67 32.49 -54.38 2.52
N HIS A 68 31.71 -54.83 3.52
CA HIS A 68 30.68 -54.00 4.17
C HIS A 68 31.28 -52.72 4.75
N ILE A 69 32.36 -52.82 5.54
CA ILE A 69 33.02 -51.64 6.14
C ILE A 69 33.47 -50.65 5.07
N ARG A 70 34.07 -51.14 3.98
CA ARG A 70 34.57 -50.29 2.89
C ARG A 70 33.44 -49.56 2.17
N GLU A 71 32.36 -50.26 1.82
CA GLU A 71 31.23 -49.66 1.12
C GLU A 71 30.42 -48.72 2.03
N TYR A 72 30.27 -49.10 3.30
CA TYR A 72 29.63 -48.27 4.32
C TYR A 72 30.39 -46.94 4.51
N GLN A 73 31.73 -46.98 4.61
CA GLN A 73 32.55 -45.78 4.69
C GLN A 73 32.38 -44.88 3.47
N ALA A 74 32.38 -45.45 2.25
CA ALA A 74 32.19 -44.68 1.03
C ALA A 74 30.82 -43.99 0.98
N LYS A 75 29.74 -44.71 1.34
CA LYS A 75 28.38 -44.17 1.42
C LYS A 75 28.23 -43.11 2.51
N TRP A 76 28.92 -43.29 3.64
CA TRP A 76 28.97 -42.31 4.73
C TRP A 76 29.62 -41.00 4.30
N HIS A 77 30.75 -41.07 3.60
CA HIS A 77 31.41 -39.89 3.04
C HIS A 77 30.50 -39.16 2.04
N ALA A 78 29.88 -39.87 1.10
CA ALA A 78 28.92 -39.29 0.18
C ALA A 78 27.72 -38.63 0.89
N SER A 79 27.19 -39.27 1.94
CA SER A 79 26.11 -38.68 2.75
C SER A 79 26.54 -37.40 3.44
N THR A 80 27.79 -37.31 3.90
CA THR A 80 28.32 -36.12 4.57
C THR A 80 28.39 -34.94 3.61
N GLU A 81 28.91 -35.16 2.40
CA GLU A 81 28.93 -34.15 1.34
C GLU A 81 27.53 -33.66 0.98
N ILE A 82 26.57 -34.57 0.84
CA ILE A 82 25.17 -34.21 0.53
C ILE A 82 24.53 -33.42 1.69
N ILE A 83 24.84 -33.74 2.95
CA ILE A 83 24.38 -32.97 4.11
C ILE A 83 24.95 -31.54 4.10
N HIS A 84 26.21 -31.35 3.68
CA HIS A 84 26.76 -30.01 3.51
C HIS A 84 25.99 -29.21 2.46
N VAL A 85 25.75 -29.81 1.28
CA VAL A 85 24.93 -29.19 0.23
C VAL A 85 23.51 -28.88 0.75
N LYS A 86 22.90 -29.79 1.52
CA LYS A 86 21.58 -29.58 2.13
C LYS A 86 21.57 -28.31 2.99
N ARG A 87 22.56 -28.15 3.88
CA ARG A 87 22.67 -26.99 4.78
C ARG A 87 22.86 -25.69 3.99
N ASP A 88 23.64 -25.71 2.92
CA ASP A 88 23.85 -24.53 2.07
C ASP A 88 22.56 -24.13 1.35
N VAL A 89 21.82 -25.11 0.82
CA VAL A 89 20.52 -24.87 0.18
C VAL A 89 19.49 -24.36 1.20
N GLU A 90 19.43 -24.94 2.40
CA GLU A 90 18.55 -24.47 3.50
C GLU A 90 18.89 -23.04 3.92
N ALA A 91 20.18 -22.70 4.03
CA ALA A 91 20.64 -21.36 4.38
C ALA A 91 20.23 -20.34 3.30
N ARG A 92 20.43 -20.66 2.02
CA ARG A 92 20.04 -19.78 0.92
C ARG A 92 18.53 -19.64 0.81
N LEU A 93 17.76 -20.71 1.02
CA LEU A 93 16.30 -20.63 1.10
C LEU A 93 15.91 -19.67 2.22
N ALA A 94 16.39 -19.86 3.45
CA ALA A 94 16.07 -18.98 4.58
C ALA A 94 16.39 -17.49 4.30
N GLU A 95 17.51 -17.21 3.62
CA GLU A 95 17.89 -15.86 3.20
C GLU A 95 16.88 -15.26 2.21
N ILE A 96 16.54 -15.99 1.14
CA ILE A 96 15.56 -15.52 0.14
C ILE A 96 14.18 -15.32 0.78
N GLN A 97 13.77 -16.17 1.72
CA GLN A 97 12.50 -15.96 2.45
C GLN A 97 12.51 -14.61 3.19
N LYS A 98 13.64 -14.26 3.81
CA LYS A 98 13.79 -12.98 4.51
C LYS A 98 13.74 -11.82 3.52
N GLU A 99 14.45 -11.93 2.39
CA GLU A 99 14.44 -10.91 1.34
C GLU A 99 13.03 -10.67 0.76
N ILE A 100 12.29 -11.74 0.45
CA ILE A 100 10.90 -11.67 -0.04
C ILE A 100 10.01 -10.93 0.97
N ARG A 101 10.10 -11.28 2.25
CA ARG A 101 9.30 -10.62 3.32
C ARG A 101 9.64 -9.14 3.44
N GLU A 102 10.92 -8.78 3.39
CA GLU A 102 11.36 -7.38 3.45
C GLU A 102 10.90 -6.59 2.23
N ALA A 103 11.00 -7.16 1.04
CA ALA A 103 10.57 -6.53 -0.20
C ALA A 103 9.06 -6.32 -0.23
N ASN A 104 8.26 -7.30 0.20
CA ASN A 104 6.80 -7.16 0.34
C ASN A 104 6.43 -6.05 1.32
N LYS A 105 7.11 -5.96 2.47
CA LYS A 105 6.89 -4.89 3.44
C LYS A 105 7.19 -3.51 2.83
N ARG A 106 8.24 -3.39 2.03
CA ARG A 106 8.58 -2.14 1.33
C ARG A 106 7.51 -1.76 0.29
N LEU A 107 7.03 -2.73 -0.49
CA LEU A 107 5.97 -2.50 -1.48
C LEU A 107 4.67 -2.03 -0.83
N GLN A 108 4.24 -2.68 0.25
CA GLN A 108 3.05 -2.26 0.99
C GLN A 108 3.17 -0.84 1.55
N LEU A 109 4.35 -0.46 2.03
CA LEU A 109 4.60 0.92 2.49
C LEU A 109 4.50 1.91 1.33
N GLN A 110 5.08 1.59 0.17
CA GLN A 110 4.99 2.43 -1.02
C GLN A 110 3.56 2.56 -1.54
N GLU A 111 2.78 1.49 -1.56
CA GLU A 111 1.36 1.52 -1.95
C GLU A 111 0.55 2.42 -1.02
N ARG A 112 0.70 2.25 0.30
CA ARG A 112 0.04 3.12 1.28
C ARG A 112 0.44 4.59 1.14
N GLU A 113 1.70 4.87 0.82
CA GLU A 113 2.13 6.23 0.51
C GLU A 113 1.51 6.77 -0.78
N ARG A 114 1.44 5.95 -1.83
CA ARG A 114 0.79 6.32 -3.10
C ARG A 114 -0.69 6.62 -2.89
N GLU A 115 -1.40 5.79 -2.14
CA GLU A 115 -2.81 6.01 -1.77
C GLU A 115 -3.00 7.30 -0.99
N LYS A 116 -2.14 7.56 0.01
CA LYS A 116 -2.18 8.83 0.77
C LYS A 116 -1.96 10.03 -0.14
N ARG A 117 -0.97 9.97 -1.03
CA ARG A 117 -0.70 11.04 -2.00
C ARG A 117 -1.86 11.22 -2.98
N ALA A 118 -2.49 10.13 -3.42
CA ALA A 118 -3.66 10.16 -4.29
C ALA A 118 -4.84 10.85 -3.61
N LYS A 119 -5.14 10.48 -2.36
CA LYS A 119 -6.19 11.13 -1.55
C LYS A 119 -5.93 12.62 -1.35
N ILE A 120 -4.72 13.00 -0.98
CA ILE A 120 -4.33 14.42 -0.86
C ILE A 120 -4.53 15.15 -2.19
N LYS A 121 -4.13 14.54 -3.32
CA LYS A 121 -4.29 15.14 -4.64
C LYS A 121 -5.77 15.31 -5.01
N GLU A 122 -6.60 14.34 -4.69
CA GLU A 122 -8.06 14.39 -4.90
C GLU A 122 -8.71 15.48 -4.03
N GLU A 123 -8.36 15.54 -2.74
CA GLU A 123 -8.81 16.58 -1.82
C GLU A 123 -8.43 17.98 -2.32
N LYS A 124 -7.19 18.16 -2.80
CA LYS A 124 -6.75 19.43 -3.42
C LYS A 124 -7.50 19.75 -4.70
N ALA A 125 -7.79 18.76 -5.53
CA ALA A 125 -8.52 18.96 -6.77
C ALA A 125 -9.97 19.39 -6.48
N HIS A 126 -10.65 18.72 -5.55
CA HIS A 126 -11.99 19.11 -5.11
C HIS A 126 -12.00 20.51 -4.49
N ALA A 127 -11.04 20.81 -3.61
CA ALA A 127 -10.91 22.14 -3.02
C ALA A 127 -10.65 23.23 -4.08
N MET A 128 -9.86 22.94 -5.11
CA MET A 128 -9.61 23.86 -6.23
C MET A 128 -10.88 24.12 -7.05
N ILE A 129 -11.64 23.07 -7.38
CA ILE A 129 -12.91 23.21 -8.11
C ILE A 129 -13.90 24.06 -7.33
N GLU A 130 -14.06 23.77 -6.03
CA GLU A 130 -14.92 24.55 -5.14
C GLU A 130 -14.45 26.01 -5.06
N TRP A 131 -13.14 26.23 -4.92
CA TRP A 131 -12.57 27.56 -4.87
C TRP A 131 -12.83 28.37 -6.14
N MET A 132 -12.65 27.76 -7.32
CA MET A 132 -12.93 28.41 -8.61
C MET A 132 -14.41 28.78 -8.73
N SER A 133 -15.31 27.87 -8.37
CA SER A 133 -16.76 28.12 -8.40
C SER A 133 -17.17 29.26 -7.45
N LEU A 134 -16.66 29.26 -6.22
CA LEU A 134 -16.94 30.31 -5.24
C LEU A 134 -16.36 31.66 -5.66
N ARG A 135 -15.19 31.67 -6.32
CA ARG A 135 -14.59 32.90 -6.83
C ARG A 135 -15.46 33.52 -7.93
N GLU A 136 -15.96 32.73 -8.87
CA GLU A 136 -16.87 33.22 -9.91
C GLU A 136 -18.15 33.80 -9.29
N GLY A 137 -18.74 33.10 -8.30
CA GLY A 137 -19.88 33.61 -7.54
C GLY A 137 -19.58 34.91 -6.80
N PHE A 138 -18.40 35.03 -6.19
CA PHE A 138 -17.95 36.25 -5.51
C PHE A 138 -17.83 37.44 -6.48
N GLU A 139 -17.32 37.22 -7.69
CA GLU A 139 -17.23 38.26 -8.71
C GLU A 139 -18.62 38.76 -9.15
N LEU A 140 -19.63 37.87 -9.22
CA LEU A 140 -21.01 38.24 -9.51
C LEU A 140 -21.63 39.08 -8.39
N VAL A 141 -21.43 38.69 -7.13
CA VAL A 141 -21.88 39.44 -5.95
C VAL A 141 -21.25 40.85 -5.92
N SER A 142 -19.94 40.93 -6.19
CA SER A 142 -19.23 42.22 -6.26
C SER A 142 -19.76 43.12 -7.38
N LYS A 143 -20.12 42.56 -8.54
CA LYS A 143 -20.76 43.30 -9.64
C LYS A 143 -22.15 43.82 -9.22
N LYS A 144 -22.99 42.97 -8.62
CA LYS A 144 -24.33 43.38 -8.14
C LYS A 144 -24.25 44.50 -7.10
N ARG A 145 -23.29 44.44 -6.17
CA ARG A 145 -23.05 45.51 -5.19
C ARG A 145 -22.71 46.85 -5.85
N LYS A 146 -21.86 46.85 -6.88
CA LYS A 146 -21.52 48.06 -7.65
C LYS A 146 -22.73 48.61 -8.40
N GLU A 147 -23.58 47.73 -8.93
CA GLU A 147 -24.82 48.11 -9.59
C GLU A 147 -25.80 48.79 -8.63
N ILE A 148 -26.05 48.20 -7.47
CA ILE A 148 -26.91 48.81 -6.42
C ILE A 148 -26.34 50.17 -5.99
N SER A 149 -25.02 50.28 -5.80
CA SER A 149 -24.38 51.56 -5.45
C SER A 149 -24.64 52.63 -6.53
N HIS A 150 -24.55 52.25 -7.80
CA HIS A 150 -24.84 53.16 -8.91
C HIS A 150 -26.34 53.51 -9.02
N GLN A 151 -27.23 52.58 -8.70
CA GLN A 151 -28.67 52.84 -8.62
C GLN A 151 -29.00 53.80 -7.47
N MET A 152 -28.34 53.68 -6.31
CA MET A 152 -28.45 54.63 -5.20
C MET A 152 -28.02 56.05 -5.61
N ASP A 153 -26.90 56.17 -6.34
CA ASP A 153 -26.44 57.47 -6.85
C ASP A 153 -27.46 58.10 -7.82
N LYS A 154 -28.09 57.28 -8.68
CA LYS A 154 -29.17 57.72 -9.58
C LYS A 154 -30.41 58.17 -8.81
N LEU A 155 -30.82 57.40 -7.80
CA LEU A 155 -31.95 57.70 -6.91
C LEU A 155 -31.76 59.06 -6.23
N GLU A 156 -30.54 59.33 -5.74
CA GLU A 156 -30.16 60.60 -5.12
C GLU A 156 -30.26 61.78 -6.10
N LEU A 157 -29.83 61.58 -7.36
CA LEU A 157 -29.97 62.60 -8.41
C LEU A 157 -31.44 62.88 -8.76
N GLN A 158 -32.27 61.84 -8.89
CA GLN A 158 -33.70 61.97 -9.17
C GLN A 158 -34.43 62.75 -8.06
N ARG A 159 -34.09 62.45 -6.80
CA ARG A 159 -34.60 63.21 -5.64
C ARG A 159 -34.22 64.68 -5.72
N ARG A 160 -32.94 64.99 -6.00
CA ARG A 160 -32.46 66.39 -6.11
C ARG A 160 -33.15 67.15 -7.24
N ARG A 161 -33.53 66.46 -8.31
CA ARG A 161 -34.29 67.01 -9.44
C ARG A 161 -35.80 67.08 -9.18
N LYS A 162 -36.28 66.60 -8.02
CA LYS A 162 -37.70 66.48 -7.65
C LYS A 162 -38.51 65.60 -8.61
N GLU A 163 -37.84 64.64 -9.27
CA GLU A 163 -38.46 63.69 -10.19
C GLU A 163 -39.23 62.58 -9.44
N ILE A 164 -38.89 62.34 -8.17
CA ILE A 164 -39.50 61.35 -7.28
C ILE A 164 -39.90 61.99 -5.95
N SER A 165 -40.89 61.41 -5.26
CA SER A 165 -41.32 61.88 -3.93
C SER A 165 -40.35 61.44 -2.82
N ASP A 166 -40.34 62.16 -1.70
CA ASP A 166 -39.48 61.79 -0.55
C ASP A 166 -39.87 60.42 0.05
N ASP A 167 -41.15 60.04 0.00
CA ASP A 167 -41.61 58.74 0.49
C ASP A 167 -41.19 57.59 -0.45
N GLU A 168 -41.24 57.82 -1.77
CA GLU A 168 -40.75 56.87 -2.78
C GLU A 168 -39.22 56.73 -2.76
N TYR A 169 -38.50 57.82 -2.51
CA TYR A 169 -37.06 57.77 -2.27
C TYR A 169 -36.72 56.92 -1.04
N ARG A 170 -37.43 57.11 0.09
CA ARG A 170 -37.19 56.37 1.32
C ARG A 170 -37.47 54.87 1.17
N SER A 171 -38.54 54.48 0.47
CA SER A 171 -38.87 53.08 0.27
C SER A 171 -37.81 52.37 -0.58
N GLN A 172 -37.42 52.95 -1.71
CA GLN A 172 -36.39 52.40 -2.59
C GLN A 172 -35.00 52.38 -1.93
N GLN A 173 -34.67 53.41 -1.15
CA GLN A 173 -33.42 53.44 -0.37
C GLN A 173 -33.37 52.33 0.68
N LEU A 174 -34.46 52.08 1.40
CA LEU A 174 -34.53 51.00 2.39
C LEU A 174 -34.39 49.62 1.75
N GLU A 175 -34.97 49.41 0.57
CA GLU A 175 -34.84 48.17 -0.20
C GLU A 175 -33.38 47.93 -0.62
N GLN A 176 -32.72 48.96 -1.18
CA GLN A 176 -31.31 48.88 -1.58
C GLN A 176 -30.38 48.66 -0.38
N ILE A 177 -30.65 49.24 0.79
CA ILE A 177 -29.88 48.99 2.01
C ILE A 177 -30.03 47.55 2.48
N ARG A 178 -31.24 46.97 2.41
CA ARG A 178 -31.47 45.56 2.76
C ARG A 178 -30.71 44.63 1.83
N GLU A 179 -30.79 44.87 0.51
CA GLU A 179 -30.03 44.08 -0.46
C GLU A 179 -28.52 44.18 -0.24
N LEU A 180 -27.99 45.37 0.08
CA LEU A 180 -26.57 45.54 0.39
C LEU A 180 -26.15 44.80 1.67
N ALA A 181 -27.01 44.78 2.69
CA ALA A 181 -26.74 44.04 3.92
C ALA A 181 -26.68 42.53 3.66
N GLU A 182 -27.63 41.99 2.87
CA GLU A 182 -27.64 40.59 2.46
C GLU A 182 -26.38 40.22 1.66
N LEU A 183 -26.01 41.04 0.67
CA LEU A 183 -24.78 40.82 -0.11
C LEU A 183 -23.53 40.87 0.77
N SER A 184 -23.48 41.75 1.77
CA SER A 184 -22.34 41.85 2.69
C SER A 184 -22.15 40.59 3.53
N THR A 185 -23.24 39.93 3.95
CA THR A 185 -23.14 38.67 4.71
C THR A 185 -22.60 37.54 3.83
N VAL A 186 -23.15 37.41 2.61
CA VAL A 186 -22.70 36.42 1.62
C VAL A 186 -21.24 36.65 1.23
N GLU A 187 -20.82 37.90 1.00
CA GLU A 187 -19.41 38.23 0.71
C GLU A 187 -18.47 37.77 1.83
N SER A 188 -18.86 37.95 3.09
CA SER A 188 -18.05 37.56 4.24
C SER A 188 -17.90 36.04 4.34
N ASP A 189 -19.01 35.32 4.17
CA ASP A 189 -19.01 33.85 4.22
C ASP A 189 -18.21 33.23 3.07
N VAL A 190 -18.37 33.77 1.84
CA VAL A 190 -17.62 33.32 0.67
C VAL A 190 -16.12 33.61 0.85
N LYS A 191 -15.74 34.78 1.36
CA LYS A 191 -14.32 35.08 1.66
C LYS A 191 -13.72 34.10 2.67
N ARG A 192 -14.44 33.81 3.76
CA ARG A 192 -13.99 32.84 4.76
C ARG A 192 -13.77 31.47 4.12
N ARG A 193 -14.73 31.00 3.33
CA ARG A 193 -14.65 29.69 2.66
C ARG A 193 -13.52 29.63 1.64
N LEU A 194 -13.31 30.69 0.85
CA LEU A 194 -12.18 30.78 -0.09
C LEU A 194 -10.83 30.69 0.63
N SER A 195 -10.69 31.31 1.80
CA SER A 195 -9.48 31.20 2.63
C SER A 195 -9.24 29.79 3.14
N GLU A 196 -10.27 29.12 3.68
CA GLU A 196 -10.19 27.73 4.13
C GLU A 196 -9.75 26.78 3.00
N LEU A 197 -10.34 26.94 1.81
CA LEU A 197 -10.00 26.13 0.64
C LEU A 197 -8.55 26.37 0.16
N LEU A 198 -8.07 27.62 0.22
CA LEU A 198 -6.67 27.92 -0.11
C LEU A 198 -5.68 27.25 0.87
N GLU A 199 -6.04 27.11 2.14
CA GLU A 199 -5.21 26.37 3.09
C GLU A 199 -5.12 24.88 2.73
N ILE A 200 -6.24 24.27 2.33
CA ILE A 200 -6.27 22.86 1.88
C ILE A 200 -5.43 22.68 0.61
N ILE A 201 -5.51 23.61 -0.34
CA ILE A 201 -4.75 23.55 -1.60
C ILE A 201 -3.24 23.69 -1.34
N LYS A 202 -2.85 24.59 -0.42
CA LYS A 202 -1.44 24.91 -0.12
C LYS A 202 -0.73 23.87 0.74
N LYS A 203 -1.44 23.18 1.64
CA LYS A 203 -0.90 22.09 2.48
C LYS A 203 -0.49 20.91 1.61
#